data_AF-S4Y5V5-F1
#
_entry.id   AF-S4Y5V5-F1
#
_cell.length_a   1.000
_cell.length_b   1.000
_cell.length_c   1.000
_cell.angle_alpha   90.00
_cell.angle_beta   90.00
_cell.angle_gamma   90.00
#
_symmetry.space_group_name_H-M   'P 1'
#
loop_
_entity.id
_entity.type
_entity.pdbx_description
1 polymer ?
#
loop_
_entity_poly.entity_id
_entity_poly.type
_entity_poly.pdbx_seq_one_letter_code
_entity_poly.pdbx_strand_id
1 'polypeptide(L)'
;MTTTANAHKRRATRKRTRPARQKRTAGDVERANGGLTGKQAFALWALLLTGDGKPLSQQKVKLDRATLKALEGARLITIEPGTRKNDPAYGAKFHVTDEGWAWANGQGLAAVLSRTPSAATVLEALLARLARYMEVHGLALDHLLRPRPAAPEATASASTPHEPLGAPALRAVEPAALEAPIRAAYLRVTGGVLNEFVRLAQLRAQLGDAPADAVDAALRQMQRQGGAVLYPIDDPQRIRPEDDAAALQVSGERRDLFCITR
;
A
#
# COMPACT_ATOMS: atom_id res chain seq x y z
N MET A 1 -29.65 4.90 -75.48
CA MET A 1 -29.85 3.50 -75.03
C MET A 1 -28.89 3.22 -73.89
N THR A 2 -29.47 2.83 -72.77
CA THR A 2 -28.93 2.54 -71.44
C THR A 2 -27.85 1.47 -71.44
N THR A 3 -26.81 1.60 -70.59
CA THR A 3 -26.34 0.52 -69.70
C THR A 3 -25.42 1.08 -68.60
N THR A 4 -25.93 0.93 -67.39
CA THR A 4 -25.34 1.09 -66.06
C THR A 4 -24.03 0.31 -65.86
N ALA A 5 -22.98 0.96 -65.35
CA ALA A 5 -21.77 0.28 -64.85
C ALA A 5 -21.43 0.72 -63.40
N ASN A 6 -22.27 0.22 -62.50
CA ASN A 6 -22.00 -0.25 -61.14
C ASN A 6 -20.60 0.03 -60.52
N ALA A 7 -20.50 1.08 -59.70
CA ALA A 7 -19.34 1.38 -58.87
C ALA A 7 -19.22 0.38 -57.70
N HIS A 8 -18.45 -0.69 -57.90
CA HIS A 8 -18.14 -1.66 -56.84
C HIS A 8 -17.09 -1.11 -55.86
N LYS A 9 -17.56 -0.84 -54.63
CA LYS A 9 -16.81 -0.71 -53.38
C LYS A 9 -15.68 -1.74 -53.30
N ARG A 10 -14.43 -1.33 -53.56
CA ARG A 10 -13.24 -2.05 -53.13
C ARG A 10 -12.94 -1.73 -51.67
N ARG A 11 -13.66 -2.39 -50.76
CA ARG A 11 -13.36 -2.36 -49.32
C ARG A 11 -12.16 -3.28 -49.08
N ALA A 12 -10.96 -2.70 -49.10
CA ALA A 12 -9.73 -3.40 -48.75
C ALA A 12 -9.83 -3.95 -47.33
N THR A 13 -9.98 -5.26 -47.20
CA THR A 13 -9.95 -6.02 -45.96
C THR A 13 -8.51 -6.04 -45.45
N ARG A 14 -8.14 -4.99 -44.70
CA ARG A 14 -6.89 -4.95 -43.94
C ARG A 14 -6.97 -6.04 -42.86
N LYS A 15 -6.47 -7.24 -43.17
CA LYS A 15 -6.29 -8.33 -42.19
C LYS A 15 -5.44 -7.77 -41.06
N ARG A 16 -6.07 -7.45 -39.92
CA ARG A 16 -5.37 -7.16 -38.67
C ARG A 16 -4.64 -8.42 -38.25
N THR A 17 -3.36 -8.52 -38.57
CA THR A 17 -2.44 -9.49 -37.99
C THR A 17 -2.42 -9.25 -36.48
N ARG A 18 -3.02 -10.19 -35.74
CA ARG A 18 -3.02 -10.24 -34.28
C ARG A 18 -1.55 -10.36 -33.85
N PRO A 19 -1.00 -9.47 -33.01
CA PRO A 19 0.39 -9.58 -32.60
C PRO A 19 0.59 -10.93 -31.91
N ALA A 20 1.63 -11.66 -32.35
CA ALA A 20 1.99 -12.94 -31.79
C ALA A 20 2.23 -12.77 -30.28
N ARG A 21 1.52 -13.57 -29.48
CA ARG A 21 1.64 -13.59 -28.02
C ARG A 21 3.07 -14.02 -27.68
N GLN A 22 3.98 -13.07 -27.47
CA GLN A 22 5.34 -13.33 -27.01
C GLN A 22 5.27 -14.14 -25.72
N LYS A 23 5.68 -15.40 -25.80
CA LYS A 23 5.70 -16.34 -24.69
C LYS A 23 6.96 -16.00 -23.89
N ARG A 24 6.79 -15.37 -22.72
CA ARG A 24 7.89 -15.15 -21.77
C ARG A 24 8.55 -16.50 -21.46
N THR A 25 9.88 -16.56 -21.52
CA THR A 25 10.63 -17.79 -21.18
C THR A 25 10.62 -18.01 -19.67
N ALA A 26 10.90 -19.23 -19.21
CA ALA A 26 10.94 -19.55 -17.77
C ALA A 26 11.98 -18.69 -17.01
N GLY A 27 13.15 -18.45 -17.61
CA GLY A 27 14.19 -17.61 -17.03
C GLY A 27 13.84 -16.13 -16.95
N ASP A 28 13.00 -15.62 -17.86
CA ASP A 28 12.51 -14.23 -17.76
C ASP A 28 11.47 -14.08 -16.63
N VAL A 29 10.69 -15.13 -16.37
CA VAL A 29 9.73 -15.16 -15.25
C VAL A 29 10.46 -15.24 -13.92
N GLU A 30 11.49 -16.07 -13.81
CA GLU A 30 12.31 -16.17 -12.60
C GLU A 30 13.03 -14.86 -12.29
N ARG A 31 13.67 -14.22 -13.29
CA ARG A 31 14.27 -12.89 -13.11
C ARG A 31 13.26 -11.83 -12.67
N ALA A 32 12.05 -11.84 -13.25
CA ALA A 32 10.97 -10.91 -12.87
C ALA A 32 10.42 -11.16 -11.46
N ASN A 33 10.58 -12.36 -10.93
CA ASN A 33 10.10 -12.78 -9.62
C ASN A 33 11.23 -12.86 -8.57
N GLY A 34 12.42 -12.32 -8.85
CA GLY A 34 13.52 -12.31 -7.88
C GLY A 34 14.17 -13.66 -7.65
N GLY A 35 14.21 -14.50 -8.68
CA GLY A 35 14.74 -15.87 -8.62
C GLY A 35 13.69 -16.94 -8.30
N LEU A 36 12.42 -16.55 -8.08
CA LEU A 36 11.34 -17.51 -7.85
C LEU A 36 10.65 -17.93 -9.14
N THR A 37 10.41 -19.22 -9.30
CA THR A 37 9.52 -19.72 -10.36
C THR A 37 8.11 -19.17 -10.17
N GLY A 38 7.33 -19.08 -11.26
CA GLY A 38 5.92 -18.67 -11.16
C GLY A 38 5.05 -19.58 -10.27
N LYS A 39 5.49 -20.81 -9.95
CA LYS A 39 4.81 -21.72 -9.01
C LYS A 39 5.16 -21.37 -7.56
N GLN A 40 6.42 -21.06 -7.28
CA GLN A 40 6.88 -20.61 -5.97
C GLN A 40 6.28 -19.25 -5.60
N ALA A 41 6.30 -18.28 -6.52
CA ALA A 41 5.66 -16.98 -6.32
C ALA A 41 4.16 -17.12 -6.01
N PHE A 42 3.47 -18.02 -6.73
CA PHE A 42 2.07 -18.35 -6.46
C PHE A 42 1.86 -18.97 -5.07
N ALA A 43 2.68 -19.94 -4.70
CA ALA A 43 2.59 -20.58 -3.39
C ALA A 43 2.81 -19.57 -2.25
N LEU A 44 3.80 -18.69 -2.38
CA LEU A 44 4.07 -17.65 -1.38
C LEU A 44 2.91 -16.66 -1.25
N TRP A 45 2.34 -16.19 -2.38
CA TRP A 45 1.12 -15.35 -2.34
C TRP A 45 -0.07 -16.05 -1.68
N ALA A 46 -0.23 -17.34 -1.94
CA ALA A 46 -1.30 -18.12 -1.32
C ALA A 46 -1.12 -18.19 0.22
N LEU A 47 0.11 -18.30 0.71
CA LEU A 47 0.43 -18.30 2.14
C LEU A 47 0.22 -16.91 2.77
N LEU A 48 0.71 -15.85 2.12
CA LEU A 48 0.54 -14.46 2.56
C LEU A 48 -0.92 -14.08 2.79
N LEU A 49 -1.82 -14.51 1.89
CA LEU A 49 -3.25 -14.21 1.99
C LEU A 49 -3.98 -14.99 3.09
N THR A 50 -3.47 -16.18 3.42
CA THR A 50 -4.02 -16.99 4.51
C THR A 50 -3.65 -16.38 5.86
N GLY A 51 -2.44 -15.85 6.00
CA GLY A 51 -1.94 -15.14 7.18
C GLY A 51 -1.00 -16.01 8.03
N ASP A 52 -0.16 -15.32 8.80
CA ASP A 52 0.96 -15.94 9.54
C ASP A 52 0.51 -16.88 10.66
N GLY A 53 1.30 -17.92 10.93
CA GLY A 53 1.09 -18.87 12.04
C GLY A 53 -0.13 -19.79 11.88
N LYS A 54 -0.75 -19.81 10.70
CA LYS A 54 -1.88 -20.69 10.41
C LYS A 54 -1.42 -22.08 9.95
N PRO A 55 -2.22 -23.12 10.21
CA PRO A 55 -1.88 -24.46 9.76
C PRO A 55 -1.97 -24.55 8.23
N LEU A 56 -1.06 -25.28 7.59
CA LEU A 56 -1.07 -25.50 6.14
C LEU A 56 -2.38 -26.14 5.63
N SER A 57 -3.10 -26.87 6.49
CA SER A 57 -4.39 -27.48 6.15
C SER A 57 -5.53 -26.47 5.96
N GLN A 58 -5.40 -25.23 6.47
CA GLN A 58 -6.36 -24.15 6.21
C GLN A 58 -6.18 -23.53 4.83
N GLN A 59 -5.13 -23.92 4.09
CA GLN A 59 -4.90 -23.42 2.76
C GLN A 59 -5.99 -23.93 1.81
N LYS A 60 -6.73 -22.99 1.20
CA LYS A 60 -7.77 -23.30 0.20
C LYS A 60 -7.19 -23.90 -1.09
N VAL A 61 -5.90 -23.71 -1.31
CA VAL A 61 -5.16 -24.19 -2.48
C VAL A 61 -4.22 -25.31 -2.08
N LYS A 62 -4.21 -26.41 -2.84
CA LYS A 62 -3.21 -27.47 -2.66
C LYS A 62 -1.83 -26.96 -3.07
N LEU A 63 -0.93 -26.87 -2.10
CA LEU A 63 0.48 -26.52 -2.32
C LEU A 63 1.33 -27.81 -2.37
N ASP A 64 2.25 -27.85 -3.31
CA ASP A 64 3.17 -28.97 -3.48
C ASP A 64 4.33 -28.91 -2.47
N ARG A 65 4.71 -30.06 -1.91
CA ARG A 65 5.79 -30.17 -0.92
C ARG A 65 7.14 -29.72 -1.47
N ALA A 66 7.45 -29.99 -2.73
CA ALA A 66 8.72 -29.57 -3.33
C ALA A 66 8.79 -28.03 -3.42
N THR A 67 7.66 -27.39 -3.72
CA THR A 67 7.56 -25.93 -3.76
C THR A 67 7.73 -25.32 -2.37
N LEU A 68 7.08 -25.90 -1.34
CA LEU A 68 7.23 -25.45 0.05
C LEU A 68 8.67 -25.60 0.55
N LYS A 69 9.32 -26.73 0.28
CA LYS A 69 10.72 -26.95 0.64
C LYS A 69 11.67 -25.97 -0.06
N ALA A 70 11.36 -25.59 -1.30
CA ALA A 70 12.15 -24.59 -2.00
C ALA A 70 11.97 -23.17 -1.45
N LEU A 71 10.76 -22.81 -0.99
CA LEU A 71 10.51 -21.54 -0.30
C LEU A 71 11.21 -21.48 1.06
N GLU A 72 11.22 -22.60 1.79
CA GLU A 72 11.94 -22.74 3.07
C GLU A 72 13.47 -22.68 2.85
N GLY A 73 13.98 -23.37 1.82
CA GLY A 73 15.40 -23.29 1.45
C GLY A 73 15.84 -21.89 1.00
N ALA A 74 14.91 -21.10 0.46
CA ALA A 74 15.12 -19.69 0.13
C ALA A 74 14.87 -18.75 1.32
N ARG A 75 14.63 -19.28 2.53
CA ARG A 75 14.34 -18.54 3.78
C ARG A 75 13.16 -17.58 3.70
N LEU A 76 12.23 -17.78 2.77
CA LEU A 76 11.03 -16.96 2.63
C LEU A 76 9.89 -17.39 3.57
N ILE A 77 9.93 -18.65 4.00
CA ILE A 77 9.00 -19.22 4.96
C ILE A 77 9.74 -20.15 5.93
N THR A 78 9.15 -20.35 7.11
CA THR A 78 9.54 -21.37 8.07
C THR A 78 8.33 -22.27 8.31
N ILE A 79 8.52 -23.60 8.35
CA ILE A 79 7.44 -24.54 8.66
C ILE A 79 7.71 -25.19 10.01
N GLU A 80 6.84 -24.91 10.98
CA GLU A 80 6.86 -25.57 12.28
C GLU A 80 6.06 -26.87 12.20
N PRO A 81 6.63 -28.02 12.63
CA PRO A 81 5.89 -29.28 12.66
C PRO A 81 4.69 -29.17 13.61
N GLY A 82 3.60 -29.83 13.23
CA GLY A 82 2.39 -29.90 14.04
C GLY A 82 2.64 -30.60 15.38
N THR A 83 1.81 -30.28 16.37
CA THR A 83 1.93 -30.79 17.74
C THR A 83 1.50 -32.26 17.89
N ARG A 84 0.97 -32.89 16.84
CA ARG A 84 0.58 -34.31 16.86
C ARG A 84 1.79 -35.22 16.72
N LYS A 85 2.08 -35.96 17.80
CA LYS A 85 3.19 -36.93 17.91
C LYS A 85 3.21 -38.01 16.82
N ASN A 86 2.04 -38.44 16.33
CA ASN A 86 1.90 -39.52 15.34
C ASN A 86 1.75 -39.03 13.88
N ASP A 87 1.48 -37.74 13.67
CA ASP A 87 1.43 -37.13 12.35
C ASP A 87 1.84 -35.66 12.46
N PRO A 88 3.15 -35.36 12.48
CA PRO A 88 3.66 -34.00 12.61
C PRO A 88 3.36 -33.15 11.36
N ALA A 89 2.91 -33.75 10.25
CA ALA A 89 2.41 -32.98 9.11
C ALA A 89 0.99 -32.45 9.39
N TYR A 90 0.22 -33.14 10.24
CA TYR A 90 -1.11 -32.70 10.65
C TYR A 90 -1.01 -31.54 11.64
N GLY A 91 -1.35 -30.34 11.17
CA GLY A 91 -1.29 -29.11 11.96
C GLY A 91 0.05 -28.38 11.90
N ALA A 92 0.92 -28.74 10.94
CA ALA A 92 2.12 -27.95 10.65
C ALA A 92 1.73 -26.50 10.33
N LYS A 93 2.38 -25.56 11.00
CA LYS A 93 2.14 -24.11 10.82
C LYS A 93 3.22 -23.55 9.94
N PHE A 94 2.86 -22.58 9.11
CA PHE A 94 3.84 -21.83 8.35
C PHE A 94 3.96 -20.42 8.95
N HIS A 95 5.18 -19.91 8.90
CA HIS A 95 5.49 -18.52 9.17
C HIS A 95 6.14 -17.90 7.95
N VAL A 96 5.69 -16.71 7.54
CA VAL A 96 6.34 -15.92 6.49
C VAL A 96 7.42 -15.08 7.15
N THR A 97 8.66 -15.25 6.71
CA THR A 97 9.81 -14.53 7.27
C THR A 97 9.85 -13.08 6.79
N ASP A 98 10.69 -12.26 7.42
CA ASP A 98 10.94 -10.88 6.97
C ASP A 98 11.43 -10.83 5.52
N GLU A 99 12.22 -11.81 5.08
CA GLU A 99 12.65 -11.94 3.67
C GLU A 99 11.45 -12.24 2.74
N GLY A 100 10.51 -13.08 3.19
CA GLY A 100 9.26 -13.34 2.48
C GLY A 100 8.39 -12.08 2.32
N TRP A 101 8.30 -11.27 3.38
CA TRP A 101 7.60 -9.98 3.35
C TRP A 101 8.34 -8.93 2.51
N ALA A 102 9.66 -8.87 2.59
CA ALA A 102 10.49 -7.98 1.78
C ALA A 102 10.35 -8.30 0.29
N TRP A 103 10.36 -9.59 -0.06
CA TRP A 103 10.07 -10.03 -1.42
C TRP A 103 8.67 -9.59 -1.86
N ALA A 104 7.64 -9.79 -1.03
CA ALA A 104 6.25 -9.46 -1.33
C ALA A 104 6.07 -7.95 -1.62
N ASN A 105 6.66 -7.10 -0.77
CA ASN A 105 6.61 -5.64 -0.87
C ASN A 105 7.44 -5.10 -2.04
N GLY A 106 8.53 -5.76 -2.41
CA GLY A 106 9.36 -5.37 -3.54
C GLY A 106 8.85 -5.94 -4.86
N GLN A 107 9.31 -7.14 -5.18
CA GLN A 107 9.09 -7.76 -6.50
C GLN A 107 7.79 -8.56 -6.58
N GLY A 108 7.21 -8.92 -5.42
CA GLY A 108 6.02 -9.78 -5.32
C GLY A 108 4.76 -9.19 -5.97
N LEU A 109 4.53 -7.89 -5.87
CA LEU A 109 3.39 -7.21 -6.53
C LEU A 109 3.48 -7.24 -8.07
N ALA A 110 4.70 -7.21 -8.61
CA ALA A 110 4.95 -7.32 -10.05
C ALA A 110 5.18 -8.77 -10.52
N ALA A 111 5.18 -9.72 -9.58
CA ALA A 111 5.53 -11.10 -9.86
C ALA A 111 4.55 -11.75 -10.84
N VAL A 112 5.10 -12.50 -11.78
CA VAL A 112 4.34 -13.32 -12.72
C VAL A 112 3.96 -14.62 -12.03
N LEU A 113 2.68 -14.75 -11.70
CA LEU A 113 2.10 -15.99 -11.19
C LEU A 113 1.92 -17.01 -12.33
N SER A 114 1.98 -18.29 -11.97
CA SER A 114 1.57 -19.37 -12.89
C SER A 114 0.16 -19.13 -13.41
N ARG A 115 -0.08 -19.39 -14.70
CA ARG A 115 -1.40 -19.24 -15.34
C ARG A 115 -2.34 -20.42 -15.04
N THR A 116 -2.47 -20.77 -13.76
CA THR A 116 -3.39 -21.81 -13.30
C THR A 116 -4.74 -21.19 -12.91
N PRO A 117 -5.86 -21.94 -12.97
CA PRO A 117 -7.15 -21.43 -12.49
C PRO A 117 -7.10 -20.96 -11.03
N SER A 118 -6.29 -21.61 -10.20
CA SER A 118 -6.07 -21.21 -8.79
C SER A 118 -5.33 -19.88 -8.63
N ALA A 119 -4.62 -19.39 -9.64
CA ALA A 119 -4.03 -18.05 -9.59
C ALA A 119 -5.10 -16.95 -9.63
N ALA A 120 -6.22 -17.19 -10.32
CA ALA A 120 -7.35 -16.27 -10.30
C ALA A 120 -7.95 -16.14 -8.90
N THR A 121 -8.11 -17.25 -8.16
CA THR A 121 -8.67 -17.20 -6.80
C THR A 121 -7.76 -16.48 -5.80
N VAL A 122 -6.44 -16.60 -5.96
CA VAL A 122 -5.45 -15.83 -5.17
C VAL A 122 -5.55 -14.34 -5.51
N LEU A 123 -5.65 -13.98 -6.79
CA LEU A 123 -5.83 -12.59 -7.20
C LEU A 123 -7.16 -12.00 -6.70
N GLU A 124 -8.26 -12.74 -6.80
CA GLU A 124 -9.57 -12.33 -6.29
C GLU A 124 -9.54 -12.12 -4.77
N ALA A 125 -8.88 -13.01 -4.02
CA ALA A 125 -8.72 -12.85 -2.58
C ALA A 125 -7.86 -11.63 -2.23
N LEU A 126 -6.81 -11.34 -3.01
CA LEU A 126 -6.01 -10.13 -2.87
C LEU A 126 -6.85 -8.88 -3.17
N LEU A 127 -7.60 -8.86 -4.27
CA LEU A 127 -8.48 -7.75 -4.63
C LEU A 127 -9.57 -7.53 -3.58
N ALA A 128 -10.15 -8.57 -3.01
CA ALA A 128 -11.13 -8.46 -1.93
C ALA A 128 -10.51 -7.85 -0.66
N ARG A 129 -9.28 -8.23 -0.33
CA ARG A 129 -8.56 -7.67 0.83
C ARG A 129 -8.13 -6.23 0.58
N LEU A 130 -7.74 -5.91 -0.66
CA LEU A 130 -7.45 -4.55 -1.10
C LEU A 130 -8.71 -3.68 -1.06
N ALA A 131 -9.85 -4.18 -1.54
CA ALA A 131 -11.12 -3.46 -1.47
C ALA A 131 -11.48 -3.11 -0.03
N ARG A 132 -11.41 -4.08 0.89
CA ARG A 132 -11.62 -3.84 2.32
C ARG A 132 -10.62 -2.85 2.91
N TYR A 133 -9.35 -2.95 2.54
CA TYR A 133 -8.32 -2.00 2.96
C TYR A 133 -8.65 -0.59 2.44
N MET A 134 -9.03 -0.46 1.18
CA MET A 134 -9.41 0.82 0.59
C MET A 134 -10.65 1.43 1.24
N GLU A 135 -11.65 0.60 1.58
CA GLU A 135 -12.83 1.01 2.35
C GLU A 135 -12.43 1.54 3.73
N VAL A 136 -11.62 0.78 4.48
CA VAL A 136 -11.13 1.17 5.82
C VAL A 136 -10.28 2.44 5.76
N HIS A 137 -9.47 2.62 4.70
CA HIS A 137 -8.56 3.76 4.59
C HIS A 137 -9.13 4.93 3.77
N GLY A 138 -10.36 4.85 3.27
CA GLY A 138 -10.98 5.90 2.45
C GLY A 138 -10.24 6.17 1.13
N LEU A 139 -9.58 5.15 0.57
CA LEU A 139 -8.84 5.27 -0.68
C LEU A 139 -9.76 5.02 -1.87
N ALA A 140 -9.81 5.96 -2.81
CA ALA A 140 -10.58 5.80 -4.03
C ALA A 140 -9.79 5.03 -5.09
N LEU A 141 -10.48 4.14 -5.82
CA LEU A 141 -9.86 3.27 -6.84
C LEU A 141 -9.24 4.06 -7.99
N ASP A 142 -9.76 5.23 -8.31
CA ASP A 142 -9.22 6.10 -9.33
C ASP A 142 -7.81 6.63 -8.97
N HIS A 143 -7.50 6.84 -7.69
CA HIS A 143 -6.15 7.19 -7.26
C HIS A 143 -5.14 6.05 -7.47
N LEU A 144 -5.58 4.80 -7.28
CA LEU A 144 -4.75 3.62 -7.51
C LEU A 144 -4.54 3.36 -9.02
N LEU A 145 -5.62 3.47 -9.82
CA LEU A 145 -5.58 3.17 -11.26
C LEU A 145 -5.05 4.31 -12.11
N ARG A 146 -5.20 5.56 -11.64
CA ARG A 146 -4.58 6.75 -12.21
C ARG A 146 -3.69 7.37 -11.14
N PRO A 147 -2.46 6.83 -10.97
CA PRO A 147 -1.45 7.54 -10.21
C PRO A 147 -1.35 8.95 -10.81
N ARG A 148 -1.77 9.97 -10.06
CA ARG A 148 -1.56 11.35 -10.49
C ARG A 148 -0.05 11.50 -10.61
N PRO A 149 0.52 11.83 -11.78
CA PRO A 149 1.92 12.19 -11.82
C PRO A 149 2.11 13.30 -10.78
N ALA A 150 3.07 13.12 -9.88
CA ALA A 150 3.52 14.19 -9.01
C ALA A 150 3.73 15.39 -9.94
N ALA A 151 2.91 16.42 -9.77
CA ALA A 151 3.03 17.61 -10.59
C ALA A 151 4.48 18.08 -10.43
N PRO A 152 5.24 18.26 -11.51
CA PRO A 152 6.56 18.83 -11.38
C PRO A 152 6.39 20.16 -10.67
N GLU A 153 7.09 20.30 -9.55
CA GLU A 153 7.18 21.54 -8.80
C GLU A 153 7.37 22.67 -9.81
N ALA A 154 6.42 23.60 -9.81
CA ALA A 154 6.45 24.75 -10.67
C ALA A 154 7.60 25.66 -10.23
N THR A 155 8.81 25.36 -10.70
CA THR A 155 9.86 26.36 -10.86
C THR A 155 9.40 27.33 -11.95
N ALA A 156 8.71 28.40 -11.54
CA ALA A 156 8.74 29.68 -12.23
C ALA A 156 8.16 30.76 -11.32
N SER A 157 9.06 31.34 -10.54
CA SER A 157 8.89 32.69 -10.01
C SER A 157 8.71 33.66 -11.19
N ALA A 158 7.61 34.40 -11.19
CA ALA A 158 7.53 35.68 -11.87
C ALA A 158 6.66 36.61 -11.01
N SER A 159 7.35 37.58 -10.43
CA SER A 159 6.84 38.61 -9.55
C SER A 159 5.74 39.46 -10.19
N THR A 160 4.74 39.82 -9.40
CA THR A 160 4.18 41.17 -9.42
C THR A 160 3.79 41.55 -8.00
N PRO A 161 4.40 42.60 -7.40
CA PRO A 161 3.89 43.20 -6.17
C PRO A 161 2.59 43.94 -6.49
N HIS A 162 1.48 43.54 -5.89
CA HIS A 162 0.30 44.39 -5.81
C HIS A 162 -0.36 44.22 -4.45
N GLU A 163 -0.07 45.16 -3.55
CA GLU A 163 -1.05 45.58 -2.54
C GLU A 163 -2.04 46.53 -3.26
N PRO A 164 -3.35 46.48 -2.93
CA PRO A 164 -3.80 47.26 -1.77
C PRO A 164 -4.85 46.57 -0.88
N LEU A 165 -4.77 46.92 0.41
CA LEU A 165 -5.79 47.05 1.46
C LEU A 165 -7.20 46.42 1.26
N GLY A 166 -7.61 45.64 2.27
CA GLY A 166 -8.96 45.79 2.85
C GLY A 166 -9.81 44.53 3.00
N ALA A 167 -9.59 43.75 4.08
CA ALA A 167 -10.58 43.03 4.91
C ALA A 167 -9.86 41.89 5.67
N PRO A 168 -10.15 41.62 6.96
CA PRO A 168 -9.53 40.53 7.69
C PRO A 168 -10.12 39.21 7.18
N ALA A 169 -9.53 38.65 6.13
CA ALA A 169 -9.71 37.26 5.80
C ALA A 169 -9.15 36.46 6.97
N LEU A 170 -10.03 35.75 7.68
CA LEU A 170 -9.67 34.64 8.57
C LEU A 170 -8.56 33.86 7.87
N ARG A 171 -7.34 33.90 8.44
CA ARG A 171 -6.15 33.29 7.86
C ARG A 171 -6.43 31.80 7.68
N ALA A 172 -6.83 31.40 6.49
CA ALA A 172 -6.73 30.02 6.05
C ALA A 172 -5.25 29.69 6.06
N VAL A 173 -4.78 29.11 7.17
CA VAL A 173 -3.42 28.62 7.27
C VAL A 173 -3.33 27.47 6.29
N GLU A 174 -2.64 27.69 5.17
CA GLU A 174 -2.41 26.65 4.19
C GLU A 174 -1.75 25.45 4.88
N PRO A 175 -2.28 24.21 4.71
CA PRO A 175 -1.78 23.04 5.42
C PRO A 175 -0.30 22.75 5.14
N ALA A 176 0.22 23.19 3.98
CA ALA A 176 1.64 23.12 3.65
C ALA A 176 2.52 24.01 4.55
N ALA A 177 2.00 25.13 5.08
CA ALA A 177 2.73 26.02 5.97
C ALA A 177 2.88 25.44 7.39
N LEU A 178 2.04 24.48 7.78
CA LEU A 178 2.07 23.85 9.11
C LEU A 178 3.02 22.66 9.21
N GLU A 179 3.52 22.12 8.10
CA GLU A 179 4.43 20.98 8.12
C GLU A 179 5.73 21.28 8.89
N ALA A 180 6.38 22.41 8.61
CA ALA A 180 7.61 22.80 9.29
C ALA A 180 7.41 23.04 10.81
N PRO A 181 6.35 23.78 11.25
CA PRO A 181 5.99 23.88 12.66
C PRO A 181 5.71 22.52 13.32
N ILE A 182 5.00 21.61 12.66
CA ILE A 182 4.70 20.26 13.17
C ILE A 182 5.99 19.46 13.33
N ARG A 183 6.89 19.49 12.35
CA ARG A 183 8.19 18.83 12.43
C ARG A 183 9.04 19.39 13.57
N ALA A 184 9.08 20.71 13.74
CA ALA A 184 9.79 21.36 14.83
C ALA A 184 9.19 21.03 16.21
N ALA A 185 7.86 20.94 16.31
CA ALA A 185 7.17 20.49 17.52
C ALA A 185 7.49 19.02 17.84
N TYR A 186 7.45 18.15 16.83
CA TYR A 186 7.79 16.74 16.97
C TYR A 186 9.22 16.55 17.51
N LEU A 187 10.21 17.21 16.88
CA LEU A 187 11.61 17.11 17.32
C LEU A 187 11.83 17.67 18.72
N ARG A 188 11.06 18.68 19.16
CA ARG A 188 11.12 19.15 20.56
C ARG A 188 10.62 18.10 21.54
N VAL A 189 9.57 17.35 21.20
CA VAL A 189 9.00 16.30 22.05
C VAL A 189 9.90 15.07 22.10
N THR A 190 10.51 14.67 20.98
CA THR A 190 11.40 13.49 20.89
C THR A 190 12.87 13.79 21.20
N GLY A 191 13.21 15.03 21.56
CA GLY A 191 14.61 15.43 21.77
C GLY A 191 15.48 15.34 20.51
N GLY A 192 14.87 15.45 19.32
CA GLY A 192 15.55 15.41 18.02
C GLY A 192 15.58 14.02 17.36
N VAL A 193 14.98 13.01 17.99
CA VAL A 193 14.95 11.63 17.47
C VAL A 193 13.80 11.44 16.48
N LEU A 194 14.07 10.80 15.34
CA LEU A 194 13.07 10.36 14.36
C LEU A 194 12.62 8.92 14.65
N ASN A 195 11.49 8.51 14.07
CA ASN A 195 10.89 7.17 14.25
C ASN A 195 10.35 6.87 15.65
N GLU A 196 10.18 7.89 16.50
CA GLU A 196 9.58 7.75 17.81
C GLU A 196 8.10 8.16 17.79
N PHE A 197 7.23 7.37 18.40
CA PHE A 197 5.81 7.70 18.49
C PHE A 197 5.57 8.72 19.60
N VAL A 198 5.00 9.86 19.24
CA VAL A 198 4.56 10.90 20.18
C VAL A 198 3.04 10.93 20.26
N ARG A 199 2.50 11.31 21.42
CA ARG A 199 1.06 11.53 21.57
C ARG A 199 0.65 12.83 20.87
N LEU A 200 -0.46 12.81 20.14
CA LEU A 200 -1.02 14.00 19.48
C LEU A 200 -1.35 15.11 20.49
N ALA A 201 -1.76 14.76 21.71
CA ALA A 201 -1.98 15.73 22.78
C ALA A 201 -0.72 16.54 23.09
N GLN A 202 0.43 15.88 23.20
CA GLN A 202 1.72 16.52 23.45
C GLN A 202 2.17 17.36 22.25
N LEU A 203 1.97 16.85 21.04
CA LEU A 203 2.31 17.57 19.82
C LEU A 203 1.49 18.86 19.67
N ARG A 204 0.17 18.80 19.90
CA ARG A 204 -0.75 19.95 19.83
C ARG A 204 -0.42 21.01 20.88
N ALA A 205 -0.07 20.60 22.10
CA ALA A 205 0.36 21.53 23.15
C ALA A 205 1.60 22.37 22.74
N GLN A 206 2.47 21.81 21.88
CA GLN A 206 3.67 22.50 21.38
C GLN A 206 3.42 23.38 20.14
N LEU A 207 2.22 23.31 19.56
CA LEU A 207 1.80 24.07 18.39
C LEU A 207 1.00 25.35 18.74
N GLY A 208 0.64 25.53 20.01
CA GLY A 208 -0.01 26.75 20.52
C GLY A 208 -1.39 27.00 19.88
N ASP A 209 -1.64 28.24 19.46
CA ASP A 209 -2.91 28.70 18.88
C ASP A 209 -3.14 28.28 17.41
N ALA A 210 -2.41 27.27 16.92
CA ALA A 210 -2.64 26.75 15.58
C ALA A 210 -4.05 26.14 15.48
N PRO A 211 -4.85 26.50 14.44
CA PRO A 211 -6.21 26.02 14.32
C PRO A 211 -6.21 24.50 14.09
N ALA A 212 -7.00 23.79 14.91
CA ALA A 212 -6.94 22.33 15.02
C ALA A 212 -7.27 21.60 13.71
N ASP A 213 -8.20 22.15 12.92
CA ASP A 213 -8.55 21.67 11.59
C ASP A 213 -7.39 21.77 10.59
N ALA A 214 -6.64 22.86 10.62
CA ALA A 214 -5.47 23.04 9.75
C ALA A 214 -4.31 22.12 10.17
N VAL A 215 -4.08 21.94 11.48
CA VAL A 215 -3.11 20.96 12.01
C VAL A 215 -3.50 19.55 11.58
N ASP A 216 -4.77 19.19 11.68
CA ASP A 216 -5.26 17.88 11.28
C ASP A 216 -5.13 17.64 9.77
N ALA A 217 -5.40 18.66 8.96
CA ALA A 217 -5.20 18.60 7.51
C ALA A 217 -3.72 18.40 7.17
N ALA A 218 -2.82 19.10 7.86
CA ALA A 218 -1.37 18.97 7.68
C ALA A 218 -0.85 17.60 8.11
N LEU A 219 -1.27 17.07 9.27
CA LEU A 219 -0.89 15.72 9.73
C LEU A 219 -1.33 14.63 8.74
N ARG A 220 -2.56 14.73 8.21
CA ARG A 220 -3.04 13.83 7.14
C ARG A 220 -2.23 13.97 5.86
N GLN A 221 -1.86 15.19 5.49
CA GLN A 221 -1.03 15.45 4.31
C GLN A 221 0.34 14.80 4.43
N MET A 222 1.01 14.97 5.59
CA MET A 222 2.31 14.37 5.88
C MET A 222 2.26 12.83 5.82
N GLN A 223 1.16 12.22 6.29
CA GLN A 223 0.96 10.77 6.14
C GLN A 223 0.78 10.36 4.67
N ARG A 224 -0.01 11.11 3.89
CA ARG A 224 -0.22 10.81 2.45
C ARG A 224 1.06 10.91 1.62
N GLN A 225 1.96 11.82 2.00
CA GLN A 225 3.27 12.00 1.35
C GLN A 225 4.30 10.94 1.78
N GLY A 226 3.98 10.10 2.78
CA GLY A 226 4.83 8.98 3.22
C GLY A 226 6.02 9.39 4.08
N GLY A 227 6.02 10.58 4.68
CA GLY A 227 7.03 11.05 5.64
C GLY A 227 6.63 10.88 7.10
N ALA A 228 5.37 10.52 7.37
CA ALA A 228 4.85 10.36 8.72
C ALA A 228 3.80 9.24 8.81
N VAL A 229 3.56 8.76 10.02
CA VAL A 229 2.60 7.70 10.35
C VAL A 229 1.72 8.17 11.50
N LEU A 230 0.39 8.10 11.33
CA LEU A 230 -0.57 8.21 12.43
C LEU A 230 -1.00 6.81 12.88
N TYR A 231 -1.02 6.57 14.18
CA TYR A 231 -1.28 5.25 14.76
C TYR A 231 -2.23 5.36 15.97
N PRO A 232 -3.12 4.38 16.21
CA PRO A 232 -3.95 4.35 17.41
C PRO A 232 -3.15 3.95 18.66
N ILE A 233 -3.65 4.26 19.86
CA ILE A 233 -3.16 3.59 21.07
C ILE A 233 -3.87 2.22 21.16
N ASP A 234 -3.09 1.13 21.07
CA ASP A 234 -3.64 -0.25 21.03
C ASP A 234 -4.28 -0.70 22.36
N ASP A 235 -3.86 -0.11 23.49
CA ASP A 235 -4.39 -0.41 24.82
C ASP A 235 -5.36 0.69 25.27
N PRO A 236 -6.69 0.44 25.29
CA PRO A 236 -7.68 1.43 25.68
C PRO A 236 -7.48 1.96 27.11
N GLN A 237 -6.83 1.21 28.00
CA GLN A 237 -6.55 1.66 29.38
C GLN A 237 -5.45 2.74 29.44
N ARG A 238 -4.67 2.92 28.37
CA ARG A 238 -3.59 3.92 28.28
C ARG A 238 -4.03 5.23 27.65
N ILE A 239 -5.27 5.28 27.16
CA ILE A 239 -5.92 6.47 26.62
C ILE A 239 -6.29 7.40 27.78
N ARG A 240 -5.81 8.64 27.71
CA ARG A 240 -6.15 9.67 28.70
C ARG A 240 -7.19 10.64 28.14
N PRO A 241 -7.90 11.40 28.99
CA PRO A 241 -8.86 12.41 28.53
C PRO A 241 -8.23 13.45 27.60
N GLU A 242 -6.96 13.77 27.78
CA GLU A 242 -6.24 14.69 26.89
C GLU A 242 -6.01 14.08 25.51
N ASP A 243 -5.80 12.75 25.43
CA ASP A 243 -5.68 12.05 24.16
C ASP A 243 -7.04 11.97 23.45
N ASP A 244 -8.15 11.86 24.19
CA ASP A 244 -9.52 11.90 23.62
C ASP A 244 -9.80 13.22 22.91
N ALA A 245 -9.50 14.34 23.58
CA ALA A 245 -9.66 15.67 23.00
C ALA A 245 -8.67 15.91 21.84
N ALA A 246 -7.50 15.28 21.88
CA ALA A 246 -6.45 15.44 20.89
C ALA A 246 -6.54 14.46 19.70
N ALA A 247 -7.44 13.49 19.75
CA ALA A 247 -7.48 12.42 18.78
C ALA A 247 -7.89 12.94 17.39
N LEU A 248 -7.20 12.43 16.37
CA LEU A 248 -7.48 12.74 14.98
C LEU A 248 -8.28 11.58 14.37
N GLN A 249 -9.46 11.88 13.84
CA GLN A 249 -10.28 10.89 13.16
C GLN A 249 -9.82 10.73 11.71
N VAL A 250 -9.19 9.61 11.38
CA VAL A 250 -8.82 9.24 10.00
C VAL A 250 -9.72 8.11 9.56
N SER A 251 -10.58 8.38 8.58
CA SER A 251 -11.45 7.35 7.97
C SER A 251 -12.32 6.60 8.98
N GLY A 252 -12.80 7.31 10.01
CA GLY A 252 -13.68 6.75 11.06
C GLY A 252 -12.94 6.03 12.18
N GLU A 253 -11.62 5.89 12.09
CA GLU A 253 -10.78 5.36 13.15
C GLU A 253 -10.00 6.47 13.85
N ARG A 254 -9.92 6.32 15.16
CA ARG A 254 -9.17 7.20 16.04
C ARG A 254 -7.68 7.02 15.84
N ARG A 255 -6.95 8.13 15.79
CA ARG A 255 -5.48 8.18 15.83
C ARG A 255 -5.04 9.07 16.97
N ASP A 256 -4.07 8.59 17.72
CA ASP A 256 -3.61 9.21 18.97
C ASP A 256 -2.10 9.43 18.97
N LEU A 257 -1.38 8.64 18.16
CA LEU A 257 0.06 8.68 18.02
C LEU A 257 0.47 9.21 16.65
N PHE A 258 1.58 9.91 16.62
CA PHE A 258 2.20 10.44 15.43
C PHE A 258 3.70 10.14 15.43
N CYS A 259 4.24 9.81 14.28
CA CYS A 259 5.65 9.48 14.11
C CYS A 259 6.14 10.03 12.77
N ILE A 260 7.29 10.70 12.76
CA ILE A 260 7.96 11.13 11.53
C ILE A 260 9.06 10.12 11.22
N THR A 261 9.03 9.58 9.99
CA THR A 261 9.93 8.50 9.56
C THR A 261 11.04 8.96 8.62
N ARG A 262 10.97 10.21 8.14
CA ARG A 262 11.93 10.83 7.21
C ARG A 262 12.18 12.30 7.54
#